data_AF-A0A9W7KTV2-F1
#
_entry.id   AF-A0A9W7KTV2-F1
#
_cell.length_a   1.000
_cell.length_b   1.000
_cell.length_c   1.000
_cell.angle_alpha   90.00
_cell.angle_beta   90.00
_cell.angle_gamma   90.00
#
_symmetry.space_group_name_H-M   'P 1'
#
loop_
_entity.id
_entity.type
_entity.pdbx_description
1 polymer ?
#
loop_
_entity_poly.entity_id
_entity_poly.type
_entity_poly.pdbx_seq_one_letter_code
_entity_poly.pdbx_strand_id
1 'polypeptide(L)'
;MKSVVSTALLSVVCTTVSALLAGLLLPTSEVLAFVPSPSIRHQSPTRFVTQPLLGKGFGVSDSGIKSKRGKKRGSPGGGPGKDVNTGIYPDLSQVVSDLDLSGEEALQRQATASRMSSSGGVSQPESSSAKSVDEDIQDIKDIVEERDSGVEEINKKMEDLEAKSLSEKKYLEEEISTLQGTISKLEVSKGEELQAARDELQAARNELQAAEDKASQLSADNNEVSVDRDRLVADMDRLSADKDALVADKDALSSENEKLSAAKVALSTDKEKLSDEKEKLSADIIALEGKVMMIEKESNDVIGGLKEELGDVQASLSASEEKAASEAATLAADVKRLELMAGASENGLRLSESKLTLAMDTISLLKAKAEEQTVQARLSVESVKKALTDGFRKEREALEGKLAAGIAELASVRAEYEGKLESKDAEIARLEEEVKEYKDQVFELDRDLEDANLSVDNLGVSKSTLESEVDELKEERVKLARKIETMGEESSASLAANKEKLAGLESEIEGKLVEIAHYQSELTNIDPLVKRLRTAITTRAKSKVQRIKAGAKRRGGGIRERIRSIRKK
;
A
#
# COMPACT_ATOMS: atom_id res chain seq x y z
N MET A 1 -6.87 33.01 -98.31
CA MET A 1 -6.10 32.18 -97.36
C MET A 1 -6.07 32.74 -95.93
N LYS A 2 -5.98 34.06 -95.70
CA LYS A 2 -5.97 34.62 -94.32
C LYS A 2 -7.31 34.53 -93.56
N SER A 3 -8.47 34.52 -94.24
CA SER A 3 -9.77 34.38 -93.56
C SER A 3 -10.08 32.96 -93.10
N VAL A 4 -9.56 31.94 -93.79
CA VAL A 4 -9.79 30.51 -93.46
C VAL A 4 -8.96 30.08 -92.23
N VAL A 5 -7.81 30.71 -92.00
CA VAL A 5 -6.97 30.44 -90.81
C VAL A 5 -7.55 31.07 -89.56
N SER A 6 -8.25 32.21 -89.67
CA SER A 6 -8.87 32.88 -88.51
C SER A 6 -10.11 32.14 -87.98
N THR A 7 -10.91 31.53 -88.86
CA THR A 7 -12.07 30.72 -88.45
C THR A 7 -11.66 29.35 -87.89
N ALA A 8 -10.55 28.78 -88.37
CA ALA A 8 -10.01 27.54 -87.81
C ALA A 8 -9.46 27.72 -86.37
N LEU A 9 -8.77 28.84 -86.11
CA LEU A 9 -8.26 29.13 -84.76
C LEU A 9 -9.36 29.46 -83.75
N LEU A 10 -10.43 30.16 -84.16
CA LEU A 10 -11.58 30.39 -83.26
C LEU A 10 -12.32 29.10 -82.91
N SER A 11 -12.43 28.15 -83.85
CA SER A 11 -13.08 26.84 -83.62
C SER A 11 -12.31 25.97 -82.61
N VAL A 12 -10.98 25.99 -82.66
CA VAL A 12 -10.12 25.22 -81.72
C VAL A 12 -10.12 25.84 -80.32
N VAL A 13 -10.19 27.16 -80.21
CA VAL A 13 -10.30 27.84 -78.90
C VAL A 13 -11.69 27.63 -78.28
N CYS A 14 -12.76 27.62 -79.07
CA CYS A 14 -14.12 27.41 -78.56
C CYS A 14 -14.36 25.95 -78.08
N THR A 15 -13.76 24.98 -78.76
CA THR A 15 -13.87 23.56 -78.38
C THR A 15 -13.03 23.21 -77.14
N THR A 16 -11.86 23.83 -76.96
CA THR A 16 -11.01 23.61 -75.77
C THR A 16 -11.55 24.29 -74.50
N VAL A 17 -12.17 25.47 -74.62
CA VAL A 17 -12.83 26.13 -73.47
C VAL A 17 -14.11 25.40 -73.05
N SER A 18 -14.84 24.80 -74.00
CA SER A 18 -16.05 23.99 -73.70
C SER A 18 -15.71 22.66 -73.02
N ALA A 19 -14.58 22.04 -73.36
CA ALA A 19 -14.09 20.83 -72.70
C ALA A 19 -13.59 21.08 -71.26
N LEU A 20 -13.04 22.28 -70.99
CA LEU A 20 -12.59 22.68 -69.64
C LEU A 20 -13.75 23.06 -68.71
N LEU A 21 -14.88 23.59 -69.24
CA LEU A 21 -16.07 23.87 -68.43
C LEU A 21 -16.88 22.60 -68.09
N ALA A 22 -16.84 21.56 -68.93
CA ALA A 22 -17.56 20.30 -68.67
C ALA A 22 -16.89 19.41 -67.61
N GLY A 23 -15.62 19.64 -67.27
CA GLY A 23 -14.88 18.87 -66.25
C GLY A 23 -15.04 19.34 -64.81
N LEU A 24 -15.76 20.45 -64.57
CA LEU A 24 -15.93 21.08 -63.25
C LEU A 24 -17.30 20.85 -62.59
N LEU A 25 -18.17 20.06 -63.21
CA LEU A 25 -19.39 19.55 -62.58
C LEU A 25 -19.27 18.04 -62.33
N LEU A 26 -18.71 17.69 -61.17
CA LEU A 26 -18.93 16.37 -60.58
C LEU A 26 -20.36 16.30 -59.99
N PRO A 27 -21.01 15.13 -60.05
CA PRO A 27 -22.34 14.93 -59.50
C PRO A 27 -22.24 14.67 -57.99
N THR A 28 -22.78 15.56 -57.16
CA THR A 28 -23.04 15.27 -55.75
C THR A 28 -24.49 14.82 -55.60
N SER A 29 -24.72 13.53 -55.77
CA SER A 29 -25.94 12.85 -55.33
C SER A 29 -25.55 11.57 -54.60
N GLU A 30 -26.19 11.36 -53.44
CA GLU A 30 -26.12 10.19 -52.54
C GLU A 30 -25.03 10.22 -51.45
N VAL A 31 -25.45 10.54 -50.22
CA VAL A 31 -25.69 9.60 -49.11
C VAL A 31 -25.69 10.44 -47.81
N LEU A 32 -26.88 10.79 -47.32
CA LEU A 32 -27.06 11.24 -45.94
C LEU A 32 -28.10 10.31 -45.30
N ALA A 33 -27.57 9.25 -44.69
CA ALA A 33 -28.33 8.36 -43.84
C ALA A 33 -28.73 9.10 -42.56
N PHE A 34 -30.02 8.99 -42.28
CA PHE A 34 -30.72 9.43 -41.09
C PHE A 34 -30.22 8.67 -39.85
N VAL A 35 -29.69 9.39 -38.86
CA VAL A 35 -29.45 8.90 -37.48
C VAL A 35 -30.17 9.87 -36.53
N PRO A 36 -31.08 9.40 -35.66
CA PRO A 36 -31.85 10.27 -34.78
C PRO A 36 -31.04 10.67 -33.53
N SER A 37 -31.09 11.96 -33.18
CA SER A 37 -30.53 12.50 -31.94
C SER A 37 -31.36 12.10 -30.70
N PRO A 38 -30.73 11.86 -29.54
CA PRO A 38 -31.46 11.58 -28.30
C PRO A 38 -31.99 12.88 -27.68
N SER A 39 -33.26 12.82 -27.25
CA SER A 39 -33.94 13.83 -26.44
C SER A 39 -33.26 14.00 -25.08
N ILE A 40 -32.63 15.15 -24.84
CA ILE A 40 -32.25 15.59 -23.50
C ILE A 40 -33.40 16.42 -22.93
N ARG A 41 -34.06 15.86 -21.92
CA ARG A 41 -35.11 16.52 -21.13
C ARG A 41 -34.52 17.71 -20.36
N HIS A 42 -35.14 18.87 -20.52
CA HIS A 42 -34.98 19.99 -19.61
C HIS A 42 -35.59 19.65 -18.24
N GLN A 43 -34.75 19.59 -17.20
CA GLN A 43 -35.16 19.81 -15.82
C GLN A 43 -34.84 21.25 -15.43
N SER A 44 -35.88 21.98 -15.03
CA SER A 44 -35.85 23.34 -14.51
C SER A 44 -35.32 23.38 -13.06
N PRO A 45 -34.46 24.35 -12.68
CA PRO A 45 -34.20 24.64 -11.29
C PRO A 45 -35.12 25.77 -10.77
N THR A 46 -35.82 25.45 -9.70
CA THR A 46 -36.67 26.31 -8.88
C THR A 46 -35.90 27.36 -8.09
N ARG A 47 -36.47 28.58 -8.10
CA ARG A 47 -36.57 29.58 -7.02
C ARG A 47 -35.31 29.97 -6.24
N PHE A 48 -34.85 31.18 -6.54
CA PHE A 48 -34.19 32.10 -5.61
C PHE A 48 -35.10 32.38 -4.39
N VAL A 49 -34.58 32.15 -3.19
CA VAL A 49 -35.06 32.75 -1.94
C VAL A 49 -33.93 33.61 -1.40
N THR A 50 -34.18 34.90 -1.30
CA THR A 50 -33.34 35.90 -0.65
C THR A 50 -33.62 35.90 0.85
N GLN A 51 -32.57 35.86 1.68
CA GLN A 51 -32.55 36.49 3.00
C GLN A 51 -31.14 37.02 3.34
N PRO A 52 -31.03 38.18 4.03
CA PRO A 52 -29.77 38.77 4.46
C PRO A 52 -29.55 38.62 5.98
N LEU A 53 -28.33 38.29 6.42
CA LEU A 53 -27.87 38.51 7.81
C LEU A 53 -26.36 38.85 7.77
N LEU A 54 -25.97 40.10 7.97
CA LEU A 54 -25.54 40.67 9.26
C LEU A 54 -24.33 39.96 9.90
N GLY A 55 -23.15 40.54 9.66
CA GLY A 55 -22.21 40.98 10.69
C GLY A 55 -21.41 39.93 11.48
N LYS A 56 -20.08 40.03 11.39
CA LYS A 56 -19.18 40.42 12.49
C LYS A 56 -17.72 40.30 12.05
N GLY A 57 -17.00 41.40 12.17
CA GLY A 57 -15.55 41.40 12.07
C GLY A 57 -14.90 40.81 13.32
N PHE A 58 -13.71 40.26 13.15
CA PHE A 58 -12.67 40.20 14.16
C PHE A 58 -11.33 40.28 13.44
N GLY A 59 -10.49 41.23 13.86
CA GLY A 59 -9.13 41.38 13.38
C GLY A 59 -8.10 40.79 14.34
N VAL A 60 -6.84 41.11 14.03
CA VAL A 60 -5.62 40.96 14.85
C VAL A 60 -5.19 39.48 14.97
N SER A 61 -3.98 39.06 14.60
CA SER A 61 -2.74 39.53 15.20
C SER A 61 -1.50 39.11 14.42
N ASP A 62 -0.64 40.11 14.23
CA ASP A 62 0.78 40.07 14.00
C ASP A 62 1.52 39.29 15.11
N SER A 63 2.49 38.44 14.77
CA SER A 63 3.63 38.15 15.65
C SER A 63 4.78 37.52 14.88
N GLY A 64 5.76 38.37 14.55
CA GLY A 64 7.08 37.91 14.16
C GLY A 64 7.84 37.32 15.35
N ILE A 65 8.64 36.29 15.08
CA ILE A 65 9.72 35.84 15.98
C ILE A 65 11.02 35.82 15.18
N LYS A 66 11.95 36.65 15.66
CA LYS A 66 13.38 36.70 15.31
C LYS A 66 14.12 35.54 16.00
N SER A 67 15.10 34.93 15.33
CA SER A 67 16.30 34.34 15.99
C SER A 67 17.41 34.06 14.95
N LYS A 68 18.45 34.90 14.88
CA LYS A 68 19.85 34.70 15.37
C LYS A 68 20.60 33.55 14.67
N ARG A 69 21.59 33.81 13.81
CA ARG A 69 23.03 34.10 14.05
C ARG A 69 23.86 32.97 14.72
N GLY A 70 24.88 32.48 13.98
CA GLY A 70 26.09 31.77 14.45
C GLY A 70 26.08 30.27 14.16
N LYS A 71 27.16 29.57 13.78
CA LYS A 71 28.61 29.84 13.78
C LYS A 71 29.31 28.79 12.90
N LYS A 72 30.40 29.22 12.24
CA LYS A 72 31.49 28.43 11.62
C LYS A 72 32.02 27.27 12.49
N ARG A 73 32.38 26.16 11.83
CA ARG A 73 33.58 25.27 11.95
C ARG A 73 33.28 24.06 11.03
N GLY A 74 34.08 23.60 10.06
CA GLY A 74 35.52 23.68 9.87
C GLY A 74 36.16 22.33 10.23
N SER A 75 36.52 21.54 9.19
CA SER A 75 37.59 20.52 9.15
C SER A 75 37.26 19.02 9.44
N PRO A 76 38.13 18.05 9.05
CA PRO A 76 37.86 17.09 7.96
C PRO A 76 38.18 15.61 8.29
N GLY A 77 37.89 14.69 7.36
CA GLY A 77 38.66 13.43 7.20
C GLY A 77 38.31 12.23 8.09
N GLY A 78 38.12 11.08 7.43
CA GLY A 78 38.03 9.72 7.98
C GLY A 78 37.28 8.86 6.96
N GLY A 79 37.90 8.09 6.06
CA GLY A 79 38.94 7.10 6.29
C GLY A 79 38.25 5.75 6.54
N PRO A 80 38.03 4.89 5.52
CA PRO A 80 37.57 3.53 5.75
C PRO A 80 38.77 2.67 6.10
N GLY A 81 38.82 2.21 7.34
CA GLY A 81 39.80 1.24 7.78
C GLY A 81 39.17 0.37 8.86
N LYS A 82 38.95 -0.90 8.53
CA LYS A 82 39.67 -2.01 9.15
C LYS A 82 39.18 -3.35 8.62
N ASP A 83 40.15 -4.06 8.07
CA ASP A 83 40.25 -5.50 7.99
C ASP A 83 39.78 -6.19 9.28
N VAL A 84 38.93 -7.21 9.17
CA VAL A 84 39.06 -8.44 9.98
C VAL A 84 38.53 -9.63 9.17
N ASN A 85 39.47 -10.31 8.52
CA ASN A 85 39.71 -11.75 8.64
C ASN A 85 38.53 -12.71 8.43
N THR A 86 38.47 -13.28 7.23
CA THR A 86 37.82 -14.55 6.90
C THR A 86 38.49 -15.70 7.67
N GLY A 87 37.84 -16.18 8.73
CA GLY A 87 38.25 -17.35 9.51
C GLY A 87 37.14 -18.39 9.56
N ILE A 88 37.20 -19.33 8.63
CA ILE A 88 36.97 -20.78 8.79
C ILE A 88 36.16 -21.18 10.05
N TYR A 89 34.89 -21.52 9.88
CA TYR A 89 34.16 -22.41 10.78
C TYR A 89 33.84 -23.71 10.01
N PRO A 90 34.34 -24.88 10.44
CA PRO A 90 33.72 -26.15 10.14
C PRO A 90 32.76 -26.55 11.26
N ASP A 91 31.60 -27.06 10.84
CA ASP A 91 31.02 -28.31 11.32
C ASP A 91 30.71 -28.45 12.83
N LEU A 92 29.41 -28.35 13.16
CA LEU A 92 28.84 -28.73 14.45
C LEU A 92 27.91 -29.96 14.32
N SER A 93 28.30 -30.94 13.51
CA SER A 93 27.62 -32.23 13.44
C SER A 93 28.50 -33.38 13.92
N GLN A 94 28.96 -33.34 15.17
CA GLN A 94 29.42 -34.53 15.93
C GLN A 94 29.89 -34.11 17.34
N VAL A 95 29.05 -34.28 18.37
CA VAL A 95 29.42 -34.69 19.76
C VAL A 95 28.13 -35.06 20.50
N VAL A 96 27.65 -36.30 20.36
CA VAL A 96 26.84 -36.99 21.40
C VAL A 96 27.15 -38.48 21.29
N SER A 97 28.29 -38.87 21.86
CA SER A 97 28.61 -40.22 22.33
C SER A 97 29.71 -40.05 23.38
N ASP A 98 29.67 -40.83 24.45
CA ASP A 98 30.69 -40.98 25.50
C ASP A 98 30.47 -40.14 26.77
N LEU A 99 29.49 -40.58 27.56
CA LEU A 99 29.52 -40.48 29.03
C LEU A 99 29.31 -41.87 29.63
N ASP A 100 30.31 -42.73 29.41
CA ASP A 100 30.57 -43.92 30.22
C ASP A 100 31.35 -43.47 31.47
N LEU A 101 30.66 -43.31 32.60
CA LEU A 101 31.28 -43.14 33.91
C LEU A 101 31.47 -44.52 34.56
N SER A 102 32.53 -45.21 34.13
CA SER A 102 33.17 -46.27 34.91
C SER A 102 34.51 -45.73 35.41
N GLY A 103 34.74 -45.74 36.73
CA GLY A 103 35.98 -45.20 37.28
C GLY A 103 35.94 -44.99 38.78
N GLU A 104 35.84 -46.07 39.55
CA GLU A 104 36.13 -46.05 40.99
C GLU A 104 37.07 -47.21 41.34
N GLU A 105 38.31 -47.14 40.85
CA GLU A 105 39.44 -47.94 41.34
C GLU A 105 40.69 -47.06 41.36
N ALA A 106 41.27 -46.92 42.57
CA ALA A 106 42.70 -46.78 42.89
C ALA A 106 42.99 -45.67 43.92
N LEU A 107 42.88 -46.03 45.20
CA LEU A 107 43.70 -45.43 46.27
C LEU A 107 44.50 -46.52 46.99
N GLN A 108 45.67 -46.78 46.41
CA GLN A 108 46.98 -46.66 47.04
C GLN A 108 47.24 -47.33 48.40
N ARG A 109 48.01 -48.43 48.30
CA ARG A 109 48.83 -49.02 49.35
C ARG A 109 49.94 -48.04 49.81
N GLN A 110 50.01 -47.71 51.09
CA GLN A 110 51.26 -47.48 51.84
C GLN A 110 50.96 -47.17 53.32
N ALA A 111 51.08 -48.18 54.18
CA ALA A 111 51.36 -47.99 55.61
C ALA A 111 51.99 -49.27 56.15
N THR A 112 53.30 -49.37 55.93
CA THR A 112 54.21 -50.20 56.71
C THR A 112 54.59 -49.48 57.99
N ALA A 113 55.11 -50.24 58.94
CA ALA A 113 55.85 -49.85 60.13
C ALA A 113 55.07 -49.74 61.46
N SER A 114 55.18 -50.86 62.20
CA SER A 114 55.88 -50.89 63.48
C SER A 114 55.19 -50.30 64.71
N ARG A 115 54.87 -51.16 65.68
CA ARG A 115 55.71 -51.45 66.86
C ARG A 115 54.97 -52.38 67.82
N MET A 116 55.58 -53.53 68.13
CA MET A 116 56.12 -53.91 69.47
C MET A 116 55.02 -54.12 70.51
N SER A 117 54.82 -55.29 71.11
CA SER A 117 55.72 -56.13 71.94
C SER A 117 54.73 -57.12 72.61
N SER A 118 54.93 -58.42 72.86
CA SER A 118 56.01 -59.19 73.50
C SER A 118 55.56 -60.67 73.43
N SER A 119 56.26 -61.60 72.78
CA SER A 119 57.43 -62.38 73.24
C SER A 119 57.12 -63.62 74.12
N GLY A 120 57.67 -64.77 73.68
CA GLY A 120 58.00 -65.95 74.50
C GLY A 120 57.03 -67.12 74.32
N GLY A 121 57.38 -68.35 73.96
CA GLY A 121 58.68 -69.01 73.81
C GLY A 121 58.78 -70.25 74.72
N VAL A 122 58.95 -71.42 74.07
CA VAL A 122 59.81 -72.56 74.50
C VAL A 122 59.21 -73.68 75.41
N SER A 123 59.07 -74.87 74.78
CA SER A 123 59.45 -76.24 75.19
C SER A 123 58.86 -76.99 76.42
N GLN A 124 58.57 -78.29 76.18
CA GLN A 124 58.54 -79.43 77.15
C GLN A 124 59.94 -79.73 77.75
N PRO A 125 60.15 -80.75 78.64
CA PRO A 125 59.29 -81.49 79.61
C PRO A 125 59.90 -81.49 81.05
N GLU A 126 59.25 -82.18 81.99
CA GLU A 126 59.82 -83.01 83.09
C GLU A 126 59.11 -82.89 84.46
N SER A 127 59.12 -84.04 85.11
CA SER A 127 58.56 -84.46 86.39
C SER A 127 59.12 -83.74 87.63
N SER A 128 58.27 -83.48 88.63
CA SER A 128 58.39 -84.05 90.00
C SER A 128 57.59 -83.27 91.05
N SER A 129 57.23 -84.00 92.12
CA SER A 129 56.90 -83.52 93.47
C SER A 129 55.44 -83.11 93.76
N ALA A 130 54.67 -84.14 94.12
CA ALA A 130 53.41 -84.08 94.83
C ALA A 130 53.48 -83.30 96.16
N LYS A 131 52.55 -82.34 96.34
CA LYS A 131 51.83 -82.00 97.59
C LYS A 131 50.82 -80.86 97.31
N SER A 132 49.55 -81.09 97.68
CA SER A 132 48.44 -80.12 97.76
C SER A 132 47.54 -79.86 96.55
N VAL A 133 47.15 -80.92 95.81
CA VAL A 133 46.25 -80.88 94.64
C VAL A 133 44.80 -80.44 94.97
N ASP A 134 44.36 -80.52 96.23
CA ASP A 134 42.96 -80.23 96.59
C ASP A 134 42.64 -78.74 96.81
N GLU A 135 43.62 -77.90 97.17
CA GLU A 135 43.45 -76.43 97.26
C GLU A 135 43.47 -75.79 95.86
N ASP A 136 44.40 -76.20 95.00
CA ASP A 136 44.48 -75.70 93.62
C ASP A 136 43.21 -76.05 92.81
N ILE A 137 42.59 -77.22 93.07
CA ILE A 137 41.32 -77.59 92.41
C ILE A 137 40.17 -76.69 92.87
N GLN A 138 40.13 -76.29 94.13
CA GLN A 138 39.08 -75.41 94.64
C GLN A 138 39.25 -73.97 94.16
N ASP A 139 40.48 -73.45 94.15
CA ASP A 139 40.81 -72.15 93.58
C ASP A 139 40.52 -72.10 92.07
N ILE A 140 40.83 -73.17 91.33
CA ILE A 140 40.45 -73.29 89.91
C ILE A 140 38.93 -73.29 89.75
N LYS A 141 38.17 -73.90 90.67
CA LYS A 141 36.72 -73.95 90.62
C LYS A 141 36.08 -72.59 90.85
N ASP A 142 36.56 -71.86 91.85
CA ASP A 142 36.10 -70.51 92.18
C ASP A 142 36.46 -69.54 91.03
N ILE A 143 37.65 -69.69 90.42
CA ILE A 143 38.04 -68.96 89.21
C ILE A 143 37.13 -69.33 88.02
N VAL A 144 36.73 -70.58 87.86
CA VAL A 144 35.84 -71.01 86.77
C VAL A 144 34.43 -70.45 86.97
N GLU A 145 33.89 -70.46 88.19
CA GLU A 145 32.57 -69.87 88.47
C GLU A 145 32.57 -68.33 88.34
N GLU A 146 33.65 -67.65 88.75
CA GLU A 146 33.83 -66.21 88.52
C GLU A 146 33.98 -65.89 87.02
N ARG A 147 34.65 -66.76 86.26
CA ARG A 147 34.74 -66.63 84.80
C ARG A 147 33.41 -66.91 84.12
N ASP A 148 32.65 -67.90 84.56
CA ASP A 148 31.35 -68.25 83.99
C ASP A 148 30.33 -67.13 84.24
N SER A 149 30.31 -66.55 85.45
CA SER A 149 29.49 -65.37 85.76
C SER A 149 29.94 -64.12 84.98
N GLY A 150 31.25 -63.90 84.82
CA GLY A 150 31.78 -62.85 83.95
C GLY A 150 31.41 -63.05 82.47
N VAL A 151 31.39 -64.29 82.00
CA VAL A 151 30.96 -64.65 80.64
C VAL A 151 29.45 -64.43 80.46
N GLU A 152 28.62 -64.76 81.45
CA GLU A 152 27.20 -64.44 81.44
C GLU A 152 26.95 -62.92 81.42
N GLU A 153 27.70 -62.15 82.20
CA GLU A 153 27.59 -60.68 82.20
C GLU A 153 28.04 -60.07 80.86
N ILE A 154 29.09 -60.62 80.25
CA ILE A 154 29.57 -60.23 78.91
C ILE A 154 28.53 -60.60 77.85
N ASN A 155 27.95 -61.79 77.90
CA ASN A 155 26.91 -62.22 76.95
C ASN A 155 25.67 -61.34 77.04
N LYS A 156 25.23 -61.00 78.25
CA LYS A 156 24.11 -60.08 78.45
C LYS A 156 24.41 -58.69 77.90
N LYS A 157 25.61 -58.15 78.14
CA LYS A 157 26.06 -56.87 77.55
C LYS A 157 26.14 -56.95 76.02
N MET A 158 26.51 -58.11 75.48
CA MET A 158 26.55 -58.35 74.03
C MET A 158 25.15 -58.35 73.44
N GLU A 159 24.20 -59.06 74.05
CA GLU A 159 22.78 -59.07 73.66
C GLU A 159 22.16 -57.66 73.74
N ASP A 160 22.42 -56.92 74.81
CA ASP A 160 21.95 -55.52 74.97
C ASP A 160 22.55 -54.61 73.90
N LEU A 161 23.83 -54.79 73.55
CA LEU A 161 24.50 -54.04 72.47
C LEU A 161 23.97 -54.42 71.08
N GLU A 162 23.70 -55.70 70.83
CA GLU A 162 23.10 -56.18 69.59
C GLU A 162 21.68 -55.64 69.43
N ALA A 163 20.87 -55.67 70.49
CA ALA A 163 19.54 -55.09 70.50
C ALA A 163 19.58 -53.58 70.23
N LYS A 164 20.54 -52.86 70.84
CA LYS A 164 20.73 -51.43 70.61
C LYS A 164 21.17 -51.14 69.17
N SER A 165 22.13 -51.90 68.65
CA SER A 165 22.58 -51.80 67.26
C SER A 165 21.46 -52.09 66.26
N LEU A 166 20.63 -53.10 66.52
CA LEU A 166 19.47 -53.42 65.68
C LEU A 166 18.43 -52.29 65.69
N SER A 167 18.17 -51.69 66.85
CA SER A 167 17.24 -50.55 66.95
C SER A 167 17.77 -49.31 66.20
N GLU A 168 19.06 -49.04 66.28
CA GLU A 168 19.73 -47.93 65.58
C GLU A 168 19.76 -48.17 64.07
N LYS A 169 20.06 -49.40 63.63
CA LYS A 169 19.99 -49.79 62.22
C LYS A 169 18.59 -49.58 61.65
N LYS A 170 17.55 -49.99 62.39
CA LYS A 170 16.16 -49.82 61.97
C LYS A 170 15.77 -48.34 61.86
N TYR A 171 16.21 -47.51 62.81
CA TYR A 171 16.00 -46.07 62.76
C TYR A 171 16.69 -45.43 61.54
N LEU A 172 17.95 -45.80 61.27
CA LEU A 172 18.68 -45.32 60.12
C LEU A 172 18.07 -45.78 58.79
N GLU A 173 17.56 -47.01 58.71
CA GLU A 173 16.83 -47.50 57.52
C GLU A 173 15.53 -46.72 57.27
N GLU A 174 14.78 -46.40 58.33
CA GLU A 174 13.60 -45.53 58.22
C GLU A 174 13.99 -44.11 57.78
N GLU A 175 15.06 -43.54 58.35
CA GLU A 175 15.55 -42.21 57.98
C GLU A 175 16.02 -42.16 56.51
N ILE A 176 16.78 -43.16 56.05
CA ILE A 176 17.19 -43.28 54.64
C ILE A 176 15.96 -43.37 53.72
N SER A 177 14.96 -44.17 54.08
CA SER A 177 13.72 -44.29 53.31
C SER A 177 12.98 -42.95 53.22
N THR A 178 12.89 -42.20 54.32
CA THR A 178 12.28 -40.86 54.30
C THR A 178 13.08 -39.88 53.44
N LEU A 179 14.42 -39.87 53.54
CA LEU A 179 15.28 -39.00 52.75
C LEU A 179 15.18 -39.33 51.26
N GLN A 180 15.19 -40.61 50.88
CA GLN A 180 14.98 -41.04 49.49
C GLN A 180 13.63 -40.54 48.97
N GLY A 181 12.57 -40.66 49.75
CA GLY A 181 11.26 -40.12 49.40
C GLY A 181 11.25 -38.60 49.20
N THR A 182 12.00 -37.85 50.02
CA THR A 182 12.13 -36.39 49.84
C THR A 182 12.96 -36.01 48.62
N ILE A 183 14.03 -36.74 48.33
CA ILE A 183 14.87 -36.53 47.15
C ILE A 183 14.04 -36.74 45.89
N SER A 184 13.31 -37.86 45.78
CA SER A 184 12.46 -38.13 44.61
C SER A 184 11.39 -37.06 44.41
N LYS A 185 10.78 -36.54 45.50
CA LYS A 185 9.82 -35.43 45.40
C LYS A 185 10.46 -34.14 44.91
N LEU A 186 11.66 -33.82 45.39
CA LEU A 186 12.42 -32.64 44.96
C LEU A 186 12.86 -32.74 43.51
N GLU A 187 13.32 -33.91 43.05
CA GLU A 187 13.71 -34.14 41.66
C GLU A 187 12.54 -33.96 40.71
N VAL A 188 11.37 -34.49 41.07
CA VAL A 188 10.14 -34.30 40.28
C VAL A 188 9.72 -32.84 40.27
N SER A 189 9.61 -32.17 41.43
CA SER A 189 9.15 -30.77 41.45
C SER A 189 10.10 -29.83 40.72
N LYS A 190 11.41 -30.04 40.88
CA LYS A 190 12.42 -29.21 40.20
C LYS A 190 12.49 -29.50 38.70
N GLY A 191 12.24 -30.74 38.28
CA GLY A 191 12.10 -31.12 36.89
C GLY A 191 10.90 -30.43 36.23
N GLU A 192 9.74 -30.43 36.92
CA GLU A 192 8.53 -29.74 36.46
C GLU A 192 8.73 -28.22 36.37
N GLU A 193 9.36 -27.60 37.36
CA GLU A 193 9.69 -26.16 37.34
C GLU A 193 10.64 -25.79 36.19
N LEU A 194 11.68 -26.58 35.95
CA LEU A 194 12.61 -26.35 34.84
C LEU A 194 11.94 -26.55 33.47
N GLN A 195 11.02 -27.51 33.37
CA GLN A 195 10.27 -27.73 32.15
C GLN A 195 9.32 -26.55 31.87
N ALA A 196 8.60 -26.07 32.88
CA ALA A 196 7.75 -24.89 32.76
C ALA A 196 8.55 -23.65 32.35
N ALA A 197 9.71 -23.42 32.98
CA ALA A 197 10.60 -22.31 32.63
C ALA A 197 11.13 -22.41 31.18
N ARG A 198 11.39 -23.64 30.70
CA ARG A 198 11.82 -23.87 29.32
C ARG A 198 10.70 -23.56 28.32
N ASP A 199 9.47 -23.96 28.63
CA ASP A 199 8.31 -23.72 27.79
C ASP A 199 7.97 -22.22 27.73
N GLU A 200 8.06 -21.51 28.86
CA GLU A 200 7.93 -20.04 28.90
C GLU A 200 9.00 -19.33 28.06
N LEU A 201 10.26 -19.77 28.18
CA LEU A 201 11.37 -19.17 27.43
C LEU A 201 11.23 -19.44 25.92
N GLN A 202 10.72 -20.62 25.55
CA GLN A 202 10.41 -20.95 24.16
C GLN A 202 9.26 -20.09 23.63
N ALA A 203 8.21 -19.86 24.42
CA ALA A 203 7.11 -18.97 24.05
C ALA A 203 7.60 -17.52 23.84
N ALA A 204 8.39 -16.98 24.79
CA ALA A 204 8.97 -15.66 24.68
C ALA A 204 9.88 -15.50 23.45
N ARG A 205 10.62 -16.56 23.10
CA ARG A 205 11.46 -16.56 21.88
C ARG A 205 10.62 -16.50 20.61
N ASN A 206 9.51 -17.24 20.57
CA ASN A 206 8.60 -17.22 19.42
C ASN A 206 7.93 -15.83 19.29
N GLU A 207 7.53 -15.21 20.40
CA GLU A 207 6.98 -13.85 20.39
C GLU A 207 8.00 -12.81 19.91
N LEU A 208 9.27 -12.92 20.34
CA LEU A 208 10.33 -12.04 19.88
C LEU A 208 10.57 -12.18 18.38
N GLN A 209 10.59 -13.41 17.85
CA GLN A 209 10.73 -13.65 16.42
C GLN A 209 9.57 -13.02 15.63
N ALA A 210 8.33 -13.20 16.08
CA ALA A 210 7.18 -12.57 15.45
C ALA A 210 7.24 -11.03 15.49
N ALA A 211 7.79 -10.45 16.56
CA ALA A 211 8.01 -9.02 16.66
C ALA A 211 9.09 -8.51 15.69
N GLU A 212 10.18 -9.26 15.51
CA GLU A 212 11.25 -8.96 14.55
C GLU A 212 10.76 -9.04 13.10
N ASP A 213 9.95 -10.07 12.78
CA ASP A 213 9.35 -10.22 11.46
C ASP A 213 8.41 -9.05 11.16
N LYS A 214 7.57 -8.66 12.13
CA LYS A 214 6.69 -7.49 12.02
C LYS A 214 7.47 -6.18 11.88
N ALA A 215 8.58 -6.02 12.61
CA ALA A 215 9.43 -4.84 12.49
C ALA A 215 10.08 -4.75 11.10
N SER A 216 10.49 -5.88 10.54
CA SER A 216 11.03 -5.97 9.18
C SER A 216 9.99 -5.59 8.13
N GLN A 217 8.76 -6.07 8.30
CA GLN A 217 7.64 -5.70 7.43
C GLN A 217 7.31 -4.20 7.51
N LEU A 218 7.20 -3.64 8.72
CA LEU A 218 7.00 -2.19 8.89
C LEU A 218 8.14 -1.36 8.28
N SER A 219 9.37 -1.86 8.30
CA SER A 219 10.49 -1.19 7.65
C SER A 219 10.37 -1.22 6.12
N ALA A 220 9.84 -2.30 5.55
CA ALA A 220 9.57 -2.41 4.12
C ALA A 220 8.45 -1.43 3.71
N ASP A 221 7.32 -1.44 4.44
CA ASP A 221 6.19 -0.54 4.21
C ASP A 221 6.63 0.93 4.29
N ASN A 222 7.48 1.29 5.27
CA ASN A 222 7.97 2.65 5.41
C ASN A 222 8.90 3.08 4.25
N ASN A 223 9.66 2.13 3.69
CA ASN A 223 10.46 2.40 2.49
C ASN A 223 9.56 2.62 1.27
N GLU A 224 8.50 1.82 1.11
CA GLU A 224 7.52 1.97 0.04
C GLU A 224 6.80 3.33 0.12
N VAL A 225 6.32 3.70 1.31
CA VAL A 225 5.74 5.03 1.56
C VAL A 225 6.73 6.16 1.24
N SER A 226 8.02 5.97 1.53
CA SER A 226 9.04 6.95 1.15
C SER A 226 9.17 7.10 -0.36
N VAL A 227 9.14 5.99 -1.11
CA VAL A 227 9.20 5.99 -2.57
C VAL A 227 7.95 6.66 -3.16
N ASP A 228 6.77 6.37 -2.64
CA ASP A 228 5.51 6.99 -3.08
C ASP A 228 5.51 8.50 -2.85
N ARG A 229 6.03 8.94 -1.70
CA ARG A 229 6.21 10.36 -1.40
C ARG A 229 7.15 11.02 -2.41
N ASP A 230 8.28 10.40 -2.75
CA ASP A 230 9.21 10.95 -3.72
C ASP A 230 8.60 11.03 -5.12
N ARG A 231 7.78 10.03 -5.50
CA ARG A 231 6.99 10.03 -6.74
C ARG A 231 5.97 11.18 -6.77
N LEU A 232 5.23 11.39 -5.68
CA LEU A 232 4.28 12.50 -5.55
C LEU A 232 4.95 13.87 -5.65
N VAL A 233 6.15 14.03 -5.08
CA VAL A 233 6.93 15.27 -5.22
C VAL A 233 7.32 15.51 -6.68
N ALA A 234 7.78 14.48 -7.40
CA ALA A 234 8.10 14.60 -8.81
C ALA A 234 6.88 14.95 -9.67
N ASP A 235 5.71 14.36 -9.38
CA ASP A 235 4.46 14.68 -10.06
C ASP A 235 4.00 16.12 -9.78
N MET A 236 4.16 16.61 -8.55
CA MET A 236 3.91 18.01 -8.22
C MET A 236 4.81 18.98 -8.99
N ASP A 237 6.10 18.68 -9.10
CA ASP A 237 7.05 19.50 -9.85
C ASP A 237 6.68 19.53 -11.35
N ARG A 238 6.30 18.38 -11.91
CA ARG A 238 5.82 18.28 -13.30
C ARG A 238 4.55 19.09 -13.54
N LEU A 239 3.55 18.99 -12.66
CA LEU A 239 2.33 19.78 -12.74
C LEU A 239 2.59 21.28 -12.61
N SER A 240 3.57 21.68 -11.80
CA SER A 240 3.98 23.08 -11.70
C SER A 240 4.58 23.57 -13.02
N ALA A 241 5.44 22.77 -13.65
CA ALA A 241 6.03 23.10 -14.95
C ALA A 241 4.97 23.19 -16.06
N ASP A 242 4.03 22.24 -16.11
CA ASP A 242 2.91 22.24 -17.07
C ASP A 242 2.02 23.48 -16.89
N LYS A 243 1.77 23.89 -15.64
CA LYS A 243 1.03 25.11 -15.33
C LYS A 243 1.74 26.35 -15.86
N ASP A 244 3.06 26.47 -15.66
CA ASP A 244 3.83 27.60 -16.14
C ASP A 244 3.87 27.65 -17.68
N ALA A 245 3.97 26.48 -18.34
CA ALA A 245 3.89 26.37 -19.80
C ALA A 245 2.52 26.84 -20.33
N LEU A 246 1.41 26.40 -19.70
CA LEU A 246 0.07 26.84 -20.08
C LEU A 246 -0.15 28.35 -19.89
N VAL A 247 0.46 28.95 -18.87
CA VAL A 247 0.44 30.41 -18.69
C VAL A 247 1.18 31.11 -19.82
N ALA A 248 2.36 30.62 -20.20
CA ALA A 248 3.11 31.16 -21.33
C ALA A 248 2.34 31.05 -22.65
N ASP A 249 1.70 29.91 -22.92
CA ASP A 249 0.88 29.70 -24.12
C ASP A 249 -0.33 30.64 -24.15
N LYS A 250 -0.98 30.84 -22.99
CA LYS A 250 -2.09 31.79 -22.87
C LYS A 250 -1.65 33.22 -23.18
N ASP A 251 -0.51 33.65 -22.67
CA ASP A 251 0.04 34.98 -22.91
C ASP A 251 0.43 35.16 -24.39
N ALA A 252 1.00 34.14 -25.02
CA ALA A 252 1.32 34.13 -26.44
C ALA A 252 0.06 34.26 -27.32
N LEU A 253 -0.97 33.47 -27.04
CA LEU A 253 -2.27 33.55 -27.73
C LEU A 253 -2.95 34.90 -27.54
N SER A 254 -2.87 35.48 -26.34
CA SER A 254 -3.38 36.83 -26.09
C SER A 254 -2.67 37.86 -26.97
N SER A 255 -1.34 37.79 -27.08
CA SER A 255 -0.56 38.67 -27.96
C SER A 255 -0.91 38.49 -29.44
N GLU A 256 -1.09 37.26 -29.89
CA GLU A 256 -1.50 36.98 -31.28
C GLU A 256 -2.89 37.53 -31.58
N ASN A 257 -3.83 37.40 -30.64
CA ASN A 257 -5.18 37.92 -30.79
C ASN A 257 -5.19 39.46 -30.86
N GLU A 258 -4.34 40.13 -30.07
CA GLU A 258 -4.14 41.58 -30.19
C GLU A 258 -3.60 41.99 -31.57
N LYS A 259 -2.60 41.26 -32.09
CA LYS A 259 -2.06 41.49 -33.45
C LYS A 259 -3.12 41.28 -34.52
N LEU A 260 -3.93 40.23 -34.42
CA LEU A 260 -4.99 39.92 -35.37
C LEU A 260 -6.11 40.97 -35.32
N SER A 261 -6.46 41.45 -34.12
CA SER A 261 -7.39 42.57 -33.93
C SER A 261 -6.85 43.85 -34.60
N ALA A 262 -5.59 44.18 -34.40
CA ALA A 262 -4.95 45.34 -35.05
C ALA A 262 -4.93 45.20 -36.58
N ALA A 263 -4.59 44.02 -37.10
CA ALA A 263 -4.62 43.73 -38.55
C ALA A 263 -6.03 43.88 -39.14
N LYS A 264 -7.06 43.44 -38.41
CA LYS A 264 -8.46 43.58 -38.80
C LYS A 264 -8.87 45.06 -38.89
N VAL A 265 -8.46 45.88 -37.93
CA VAL A 265 -8.71 47.34 -37.96
C VAL A 265 -8.01 48.00 -39.15
N ALA A 266 -6.75 47.64 -39.41
CA ALA A 266 -6.00 48.15 -40.55
C ALA A 266 -6.69 47.79 -41.89
N LEU A 267 -7.10 46.53 -42.06
CA LEU A 267 -7.79 46.07 -43.26
C LEU A 267 -9.16 46.75 -43.45
N SER A 268 -9.88 47.03 -42.36
CA SER A 268 -11.11 47.83 -42.41
C SER A 268 -10.84 49.25 -42.90
N THR A 269 -9.75 49.85 -42.45
CA THR A 269 -9.35 51.22 -42.84
C THR A 269 -8.95 51.27 -44.32
N ASP A 270 -8.19 50.29 -44.80
CA ASP A 270 -7.81 50.21 -46.21
C ASP A 270 -9.02 49.95 -47.11
N LYS A 271 -10.00 49.18 -46.65
CA LYS A 271 -11.28 48.99 -47.34
C LYS A 271 -12.05 50.31 -47.48
N GLU A 272 -12.10 51.13 -46.44
CA GLU A 272 -12.73 52.46 -46.50
C GLU A 272 -12.00 53.37 -47.50
N LYS A 273 -10.67 53.45 -47.45
CA LYS A 273 -9.88 54.23 -48.42
C LYS A 273 -10.11 53.80 -49.87
N LEU A 274 -10.14 52.50 -50.14
CA LEU A 274 -10.42 51.97 -51.48
C LEU A 274 -11.84 52.31 -51.93
N SER A 275 -12.80 52.37 -51.00
CA SER A 275 -14.17 52.81 -51.29
C SER A 275 -14.19 54.29 -51.69
N ASP A 276 -13.49 55.15 -50.94
CA ASP A 276 -13.38 56.58 -51.25
C ASP A 276 -12.69 56.82 -52.60
N GLU A 277 -11.60 56.10 -52.88
CA GLU A 277 -10.92 56.16 -54.19
C GLU A 277 -11.83 55.74 -55.33
N LYS A 278 -12.62 54.68 -55.12
CA LYS A 278 -13.60 54.21 -56.11
C LYS A 278 -14.68 55.28 -56.38
N GLU A 279 -15.20 55.92 -55.34
CA GLU A 279 -16.17 57.02 -55.50
C GLU A 279 -15.56 58.21 -56.24
N LYS A 280 -14.32 58.58 -55.92
CA LYS A 280 -13.60 59.64 -56.62
C LYS A 280 -13.39 59.33 -58.10
N LEU A 281 -12.92 58.12 -58.42
CA LEU A 281 -12.76 57.69 -59.82
C LEU A 281 -14.10 57.68 -60.57
N SER A 282 -15.19 57.28 -59.91
CA SER A 282 -16.53 57.35 -60.50
C SER A 282 -16.94 58.79 -60.81
N ALA A 283 -16.64 59.75 -59.94
CA ALA A 283 -16.91 61.16 -60.18
C ALA A 283 -16.07 61.71 -61.34
N ASP A 284 -14.79 61.33 -61.41
CA ASP A 284 -13.89 61.72 -62.51
C ASP A 284 -14.38 61.18 -63.86
N ILE A 285 -14.88 59.95 -63.91
CA ILE A 285 -15.49 59.36 -65.11
C ILE A 285 -16.68 60.20 -65.57
N ILE A 286 -17.62 60.50 -64.68
CA ILE A 286 -18.81 61.32 -65.00
C ILE A 286 -18.40 62.71 -65.52
N ALA A 287 -17.39 63.32 -64.89
CA ALA A 287 -16.89 64.63 -65.32
C ALA A 287 -16.22 64.58 -66.71
N LEU A 288 -15.48 63.52 -67.01
CA LEU A 288 -14.89 63.30 -68.34
C LEU A 288 -15.95 63.05 -69.40
N GLU A 289 -16.98 62.24 -69.11
CA GLU A 289 -18.13 62.03 -69.99
C GLU A 289 -18.84 63.36 -70.33
N GLY A 290 -19.03 64.23 -69.35
CA GLY A 290 -19.57 65.58 -69.56
C GLY A 290 -18.72 66.44 -70.48
N LYS A 291 -17.38 66.38 -70.35
CA LYS A 291 -16.46 67.09 -71.25
C LYS A 291 -16.51 66.54 -72.67
N VAL A 292 -16.59 65.22 -72.82
CA VAL A 292 -16.73 64.58 -74.14
C VAL A 292 -18.02 65.06 -74.82
N MET A 293 -19.15 65.09 -74.10
CA MET A 293 -20.41 65.62 -74.64
C MET A 293 -20.32 67.09 -75.07
N MET A 294 -19.61 67.95 -74.32
CA MET A 294 -19.37 69.34 -74.73
C MET A 294 -18.54 69.42 -76.02
N ILE A 295 -17.44 68.67 -76.10
CA ILE A 295 -16.59 68.64 -77.29
C ILE A 295 -17.37 68.11 -78.50
N GLU A 296 -18.19 67.08 -78.33
CA GLU A 296 -19.06 66.56 -79.40
C GLU A 296 -20.06 67.61 -79.88
N LYS A 297 -20.65 68.39 -78.96
CA LYS A 297 -21.54 69.49 -79.32
C LYS A 297 -20.80 70.59 -80.09
N GLU A 298 -19.66 71.05 -79.57
CA GLU A 298 -18.84 72.07 -80.23
C GLU A 298 -18.37 71.62 -81.62
N SER A 299 -17.95 70.36 -81.75
CA SER A 299 -17.58 69.76 -83.04
C SER A 299 -18.76 69.76 -84.02
N ASN A 300 -19.96 69.40 -83.57
CA ASN A 300 -21.15 69.42 -84.40
C ASN A 300 -21.58 70.84 -84.81
N ASP A 301 -21.45 71.82 -83.91
CA ASP A 301 -21.72 73.23 -84.20
C ASP A 301 -20.73 73.76 -85.26
N VAL A 302 -19.44 73.43 -85.14
CA VAL A 302 -18.41 73.76 -86.14
C VAL A 302 -18.69 73.09 -87.47
N ILE A 303 -19.05 71.80 -87.47
CA ILE A 303 -19.43 71.06 -88.70
C ILE A 303 -20.66 71.72 -89.35
N GLY A 304 -21.64 72.16 -88.55
CA GLY A 304 -22.81 72.89 -89.00
C GLY A 304 -22.47 74.21 -89.67
N GLY A 305 -21.65 75.05 -89.00
CA GLY A 305 -21.18 76.32 -89.53
C GLY A 305 -20.38 76.16 -90.82
N LEU A 306 -19.46 75.20 -90.89
CA LEU A 306 -18.71 74.89 -92.11
C LEU A 306 -19.62 74.43 -93.26
N LYS A 307 -20.71 73.73 -92.95
CA LYS A 307 -21.68 73.29 -93.97
C LYS A 307 -22.53 74.44 -94.51
N GLU A 308 -22.86 75.41 -93.67
CA GLU A 308 -23.55 76.65 -94.05
C GLU A 308 -22.64 77.54 -94.91
N GLU A 309 -21.40 77.77 -94.47
CA GLU A 309 -20.38 78.47 -95.26
C GLU A 309 -20.12 77.79 -96.62
N LEU A 310 -20.09 76.46 -96.66
CA LEU A 310 -19.97 75.72 -97.92
C LEU A 310 -21.19 75.94 -98.82
N GLY A 311 -22.39 76.01 -98.24
CA GLY A 311 -23.63 76.34 -98.96
C GLY A 311 -23.61 77.74 -99.56
N ASP A 312 -23.12 78.73 -98.81
CA ASP A 312 -22.98 80.12 -99.26
C ASP A 312 -21.92 80.25 -100.36
N VAL A 313 -20.81 79.53 -100.26
CA VAL A 313 -19.79 79.45 -101.31
C VAL A 313 -20.38 78.78 -102.56
N GLN A 314 -21.20 77.75 -102.40
CA GLN A 314 -21.85 77.08 -103.53
C GLN A 314 -22.92 77.95 -104.19
N ALA A 315 -23.67 78.74 -103.43
CA ALA A 315 -24.64 79.71 -103.94
C ALA A 315 -23.98 80.90 -104.64
N SER A 316 -22.88 81.42 -104.10
CA SER A 316 -22.08 82.49 -104.73
C SER A 316 -21.35 82.00 -105.98
N LEU A 317 -20.96 80.73 -106.02
CA LEU A 317 -20.45 80.08 -107.23
C LEU A 317 -21.53 80.04 -108.32
N SER A 318 -22.74 79.56 -108.01
CA SER A 318 -23.86 79.54 -108.96
C SER A 318 -24.27 80.94 -109.44
N ALA A 319 -24.24 81.96 -108.57
CA ALA A 319 -24.49 83.35 -108.95
C ALA A 319 -23.40 83.92 -109.86
N SER A 320 -22.14 83.50 -109.68
CA SER A 320 -21.04 83.89 -110.57
C SER A 320 -21.12 83.20 -111.94
N GLU A 321 -21.64 81.97 -111.99
CA GLU A 321 -21.90 81.22 -113.23
C GLU A 321 -23.05 81.85 -114.03
N GLU A 322 -24.10 82.34 -113.36
CA GLU A 322 -25.23 83.03 -114.00
C GLU A 322 -24.84 84.43 -114.51
N LYS A 323 -23.91 85.12 -113.84
CA LYS A 323 -23.30 86.37 -114.30
C LYS A 323 -22.38 86.14 -115.52
N ALA A 324 -21.59 85.06 -115.51
CA ALA A 324 -20.75 84.65 -116.64
C ALA A 324 -21.57 84.25 -117.89
N ALA A 325 -22.77 83.69 -117.71
CA ALA A 325 -23.69 83.39 -118.81
C ALA A 325 -24.25 84.66 -119.50
N SER A 326 -24.44 85.77 -118.76
CA SER A 326 -24.90 87.05 -119.31
C SER A 326 -23.81 87.84 -120.04
N GLU A 327 -22.55 87.70 -119.62
CA GLU A 327 -21.37 88.32 -120.25
C GLU A 327 -20.89 87.55 -121.50
N ALA A 328 -21.15 86.22 -121.58
CA ALA A 328 -20.88 85.39 -122.75
C ALA A 328 -21.78 85.71 -123.97
N ALA A 329 -23.00 86.23 -123.75
CA ALA A 329 -23.92 86.65 -124.81
C ALA A 329 -23.49 87.98 -125.48
N THR A 330 -22.79 88.85 -124.76
CA THR A 330 -22.23 90.11 -125.29
C THR A 330 -20.89 89.92 -126.00
N LEU A 331 -20.09 88.90 -125.61
CA LEU A 331 -18.81 88.58 -126.24
C LEU A 331 -18.93 87.79 -127.57
N ALA A 332 -20.08 87.16 -127.84
CA ALA A 332 -20.36 86.48 -129.11
C ALA A 332 -20.47 87.44 -130.32
N ALA A 333 -20.68 88.75 -130.10
CA ALA A 333 -20.70 89.78 -131.15
C ALA A 333 -19.28 90.34 -131.46
N ASP A 334 -18.36 90.29 -130.49
CA ASP A 334 -16.99 90.82 -130.63
C ASP A 334 -15.97 89.77 -131.12
N VAL A 335 -16.30 88.48 -131.02
CA VAL A 335 -15.48 87.35 -131.55
C VAL A 335 -15.36 87.36 -133.08
N LYS A 336 -16.29 87.98 -133.81
CA LYS A 336 -16.21 88.12 -135.28
C LYS A 336 -15.20 89.18 -135.75
N ARG A 337 -14.64 89.98 -134.84
CA ARG A 337 -13.68 91.06 -135.13
C ARG A 337 -12.24 90.76 -134.69
N LEU A 338 -12.01 89.67 -133.96
CA LEU A 338 -10.69 89.28 -133.41
C LEU A 338 -10.14 87.96 -133.96
N GLU A 339 -10.72 87.41 -135.03
CA GLU A 339 -10.15 86.30 -135.82
C GLU A 339 -8.99 86.72 -136.76
N LEU A 340 -8.52 87.98 -136.69
CA LEU A 340 -7.40 88.48 -137.51
C LEU A 340 -6.11 88.85 -136.76
N MET A 341 -5.96 88.47 -135.47
CA MET A 341 -4.67 88.64 -134.77
C MET A 341 -4.41 87.53 -133.73
N ALA A 342 -3.56 86.56 -134.13
CA ALA A 342 -2.63 85.79 -133.31
C ALA A 342 -3.21 84.88 -132.19
N GLY A 343 -2.92 83.58 -132.10
CA GLY A 343 -1.70 82.89 -132.51
C GLY A 343 -0.61 83.02 -131.44
N ALA A 344 -0.66 82.14 -130.44
CA ALA A 344 0.34 81.83 -129.41
C ALA A 344 0.28 82.58 -128.06
N SER A 345 -0.12 81.86 -127.00
CA SER A 345 0.60 81.86 -125.72
C SER A 345 0.28 80.58 -124.94
N GLU A 346 0.93 79.51 -125.37
CA GLU A 346 1.01 78.17 -124.79
C GLU A 346 1.87 78.18 -123.51
N ASN A 347 1.61 79.10 -122.58
CA ASN A 347 2.40 79.30 -121.36
C ASN A 347 1.56 79.38 -120.06
N GLY A 348 0.24 79.14 -120.12
CA GLY A 348 -0.62 78.99 -118.93
C GLY A 348 -0.71 77.55 -118.40
N LEU A 349 -0.59 76.54 -119.27
CA LEU A 349 -0.78 75.13 -118.90
C LEU A 349 0.41 74.48 -118.19
N ARG A 350 1.64 75.01 -118.34
CA ARG A 350 2.85 74.46 -117.69
C ARG A 350 2.99 74.83 -116.22
N LEU A 351 2.28 75.86 -115.73
CA LEU A 351 2.35 76.31 -114.33
C LEU A 351 1.33 75.60 -113.41
N SER A 352 0.22 75.11 -113.97
CA SER A 352 -0.76 74.30 -113.25
C SER A 352 -0.27 72.86 -113.02
N GLU A 353 0.52 72.33 -113.94
CA GLU A 353 1.05 70.96 -113.88
C GLU A 353 2.14 70.81 -112.81
N SER A 354 3.00 71.83 -112.61
CA SER A 354 4.04 71.81 -111.58
C SER A 354 3.51 71.97 -110.15
N LYS A 355 2.37 72.65 -109.96
CA LYS A 355 1.72 72.79 -108.65
C LYS A 355 1.01 71.50 -108.23
N LEU A 356 0.50 70.76 -109.21
CA LEU A 356 -0.19 69.50 -108.97
C LEU A 356 0.80 68.38 -108.61
N THR A 357 1.95 68.30 -109.28
CA THR A 357 3.03 67.35 -108.90
C THR A 357 3.56 67.64 -107.50
N LEU A 358 3.79 68.91 -107.14
CA LEU A 358 4.23 69.29 -105.80
C LEU A 358 3.20 68.89 -104.71
N ALA A 359 1.90 69.08 -104.98
CA ALA A 359 0.84 68.65 -104.07
C ALA A 359 0.82 67.11 -103.90
N MET A 360 1.01 66.37 -105.00
CA MET A 360 1.03 64.91 -104.98
C MET A 360 2.23 64.35 -104.21
N ASP A 361 3.39 65.00 -104.31
CA ASP A 361 4.59 64.66 -103.53
C ASP A 361 4.37 64.94 -102.03
N THR A 362 3.75 66.08 -101.68
CA THR A 362 3.44 66.37 -100.27
C THR A 362 2.42 65.41 -99.66
N ILE A 363 1.40 64.99 -100.42
CA ILE A 363 0.43 63.97 -99.98
C ILE A 363 1.13 62.62 -99.78
N SER A 364 2.03 62.25 -100.69
CA SER A 364 2.80 61.01 -100.58
C SER A 364 3.73 61.01 -99.36
N LEU A 365 4.36 62.14 -99.06
CA LEU A 365 5.19 62.32 -97.88
C LEU A 365 4.36 62.26 -96.58
N LEU A 366 3.20 62.92 -96.54
CA LEU A 366 2.30 62.88 -95.38
C LEU A 366 1.73 61.47 -95.14
N LYS A 367 1.41 60.73 -96.21
CA LYS A 367 0.99 59.33 -96.13
C LYS A 367 2.10 58.45 -95.57
N ALA A 368 3.33 58.60 -96.05
CA ALA A 368 4.48 57.85 -95.53
C ALA A 368 4.73 58.15 -94.04
N LYS A 369 4.64 59.43 -93.64
CA LYS A 369 4.79 59.83 -92.23
C LYS A 369 3.68 59.30 -91.33
N ALA A 370 2.43 59.26 -91.82
CA ALA A 370 1.32 58.66 -91.09
C ALA A 370 1.51 57.14 -90.95
N GLU A 371 1.93 56.45 -92.01
CA GLU A 371 2.24 55.02 -91.97
C GLU A 371 3.38 54.73 -90.98
N GLU A 372 4.45 55.53 -90.97
CA GLU A 372 5.54 55.43 -89.99
C GLU A 372 5.05 55.59 -88.55
N GLN A 373 4.21 56.59 -88.27
CA GLN A 373 3.61 56.79 -86.94
C GLN A 373 2.72 55.60 -86.52
N THR A 374 1.95 55.01 -87.46
CA THR A 374 1.14 53.83 -87.15
C THR A 374 1.98 52.60 -86.83
N VAL A 375 3.11 52.40 -87.52
CA VAL A 375 4.05 51.30 -87.23
C VAL A 375 4.70 51.52 -85.87
N GLN A 376 5.13 52.75 -85.57
CA GLN A 376 5.72 53.09 -84.27
C GLN A 376 4.74 52.85 -83.12
N ALA A 377 3.47 53.26 -83.29
CA ALA A 377 2.41 53.01 -82.30
C ALA A 377 2.12 51.51 -82.11
N ARG A 378 2.15 50.71 -83.20
CA ARG A 378 2.00 49.25 -83.09
C ARG A 378 3.13 48.62 -82.29
N LEU A 379 4.38 49.01 -82.55
CA LEU A 379 5.54 48.50 -81.82
C LEU A 379 5.49 48.89 -80.34
N SER A 380 5.06 50.11 -80.00
CA SER A 380 4.89 50.51 -78.61
C SER A 380 3.79 49.70 -77.91
N VAL A 381 2.65 49.49 -78.56
CA VAL A 381 1.56 48.64 -78.02
C VAL A 381 2.03 47.21 -77.80
N GLU A 382 2.77 46.63 -78.74
CA GLU A 382 3.28 45.27 -78.63
C GLU A 382 4.33 45.13 -77.53
N SER A 383 5.18 46.16 -77.34
CA SER A 383 6.12 46.22 -76.22
C SER A 383 5.42 46.30 -74.86
N VAL A 384 4.37 47.11 -74.74
CA VAL A 384 3.55 47.23 -73.51
C VAL A 384 2.81 45.94 -73.24
N LYS A 385 2.24 45.30 -74.27
CA LYS A 385 1.55 44.01 -74.14
C LYS A 385 2.51 42.94 -73.60
N LYS A 386 3.73 42.86 -74.15
CA LYS A 386 4.75 41.92 -73.67
C LYS A 386 5.15 42.19 -72.22
N ALA A 387 5.42 43.45 -71.89
CA ALA A 387 5.76 43.87 -70.53
C ALA A 387 4.65 43.51 -69.52
N LEU A 388 3.39 43.72 -69.90
CA LEU A 388 2.23 43.37 -69.08
C LEU A 388 2.11 41.86 -68.86
N THR A 389 2.27 41.06 -69.92
CA THR A 389 2.22 39.59 -69.79
C THR A 389 3.37 39.03 -68.95
N ASP A 390 4.57 39.61 -69.08
CA ASP A 390 5.73 39.23 -68.27
C ASP A 390 5.55 39.66 -66.80
N GLY A 391 4.95 40.82 -66.56
CA GLY A 391 4.58 41.29 -65.22
C GLY A 391 3.61 40.34 -64.51
N PHE A 392 2.49 40.02 -65.15
CA PHE A 392 1.51 39.08 -64.59
C PHE A 392 2.08 37.68 -64.37
N ARG A 393 2.94 37.20 -65.29
CA ARG A 393 3.63 35.91 -65.12
C ARG A 393 4.52 35.90 -63.88
N LYS A 394 5.35 36.93 -63.69
CA LYS A 394 6.24 37.03 -62.52
C LYS A 394 5.46 37.14 -61.21
N GLU A 395 4.39 37.92 -61.19
CA GLU A 395 3.52 38.06 -60.02
C GLU A 395 2.84 36.73 -59.68
N ARG A 396 2.34 36.03 -60.70
CA ARG A 396 1.78 34.68 -60.54
C ARG A 396 2.81 33.69 -60.01
N GLU A 397 4.00 33.63 -60.59
CA GLU A 397 5.10 32.76 -60.12
C GLU A 397 5.47 33.08 -58.66
N ALA A 398 5.50 34.36 -58.28
CA ALA A 398 5.76 34.78 -56.90
C ALA A 398 4.65 34.35 -55.93
N LEU A 399 3.37 34.46 -56.33
CA LEU A 399 2.24 34.00 -55.51
C LEU A 399 2.19 32.47 -55.40
N GLU A 400 2.43 31.75 -56.50
CA GLU A 400 2.54 30.29 -56.51
C GLU A 400 3.70 29.82 -55.60
N GLY A 401 4.83 30.52 -55.63
CA GLY A 401 5.95 30.27 -54.71
C GLY A 401 5.59 30.50 -53.23
N LYS A 402 4.89 31.59 -52.91
CA LYS A 402 4.41 31.86 -51.54
C LYS A 402 3.39 30.81 -51.08
N LEU A 403 2.47 30.40 -51.95
CA LEU A 403 1.49 29.37 -51.65
C LEU A 403 2.17 28.02 -51.41
N ALA A 404 3.14 27.63 -52.24
CA ALA A 404 3.91 26.41 -52.06
C ALA A 404 4.69 26.41 -50.74
N ALA A 405 5.30 27.53 -50.37
CA ALA A 405 5.99 27.69 -49.08
C ALA A 405 5.01 27.54 -47.90
N GLY A 406 3.84 28.18 -47.97
CA GLY A 406 2.81 28.05 -46.92
C GLY A 406 2.27 26.63 -46.80
N ILE A 407 2.08 25.92 -47.92
CA ILE A 407 1.68 24.49 -47.91
C ILE A 407 2.77 23.64 -47.25
N ALA A 408 4.04 23.89 -47.53
CA ALA A 408 5.15 23.14 -46.93
C ALA A 408 5.25 23.38 -45.40
N GLU A 409 5.04 24.63 -44.95
CA GLU A 409 5.01 24.96 -43.53
C GLU A 409 3.85 24.27 -42.80
N LEU A 410 2.63 24.32 -43.37
CA LEU A 410 1.47 23.62 -42.83
C LEU A 410 1.67 22.10 -42.81
N ALA A 411 2.33 21.52 -43.82
CA ALA A 411 2.65 20.11 -43.85
C ALA A 411 3.65 19.72 -42.75
N SER A 412 4.65 20.58 -42.47
CA SER A 412 5.59 20.38 -41.37
C SER A 412 4.90 20.42 -40.01
N VAL A 413 4.03 21.41 -39.78
CA VAL A 413 3.24 21.53 -38.55
C VAL A 413 2.34 20.32 -38.36
N ARG A 414 1.66 19.88 -39.43
CA ARG A 414 0.84 18.67 -39.40
C ARG A 414 1.65 17.44 -38.99
N ALA A 415 2.83 17.23 -39.56
CA ALA A 415 3.69 16.10 -39.21
C ALA A 415 4.14 16.14 -37.73
N GLU A 416 4.41 17.34 -37.19
CA GLU A 416 4.74 17.50 -35.77
C GLU A 416 3.56 17.12 -34.87
N TYR A 417 2.33 17.56 -35.20
CA TYR A 417 1.14 17.20 -34.44
C TYR A 417 0.77 15.72 -34.57
N GLU A 418 0.95 15.11 -35.75
CA GLU A 418 0.79 13.67 -35.94
C GLU A 418 1.77 12.89 -35.04
N GLY A 419 3.04 13.29 -34.97
CA GLY A 419 4.00 12.67 -34.05
C GLY A 419 3.64 12.85 -32.57
N LYS A 420 3.10 14.01 -32.18
CA LYS A 420 2.60 14.24 -30.81
C LYS A 420 1.37 13.35 -30.49
N LEU A 421 0.47 13.16 -31.46
CA LEU A 421 -0.68 12.27 -31.32
C LEU A 421 -0.23 10.82 -31.15
N GLU A 422 0.66 10.32 -32.00
CA GLU A 422 1.21 8.97 -31.88
C GLU A 422 1.90 8.73 -30.54
N SER A 423 2.66 9.71 -30.04
CA SER A 423 3.26 9.63 -28.71
C SER A 423 2.21 9.58 -27.58
N LYS A 424 1.09 10.29 -27.73
CA LYS A 424 0.01 10.30 -26.73
C LYS A 424 -0.81 9.02 -26.79
N ASP A 425 -1.07 8.48 -27.97
CA ASP A 425 -1.73 7.19 -28.15
C ASP A 425 -0.90 6.05 -27.54
N ALA A 426 0.43 6.10 -27.67
CA ALA A 426 1.33 5.15 -27.01
C ALA A 426 1.31 5.28 -25.47
N GLU A 427 1.21 6.51 -24.94
CA GLU A 427 1.08 6.77 -23.50
C GLU A 427 -0.26 6.25 -22.97
N ILE A 428 -1.36 6.47 -23.71
CA ILE A 428 -2.69 5.93 -23.37
C ILE A 428 -2.66 4.40 -23.34
N ALA A 429 -2.11 3.75 -24.37
CA ALA A 429 -2.03 2.29 -24.43
C ALA A 429 -1.22 1.69 -23.26
N ARG A 430 -0.16 2.37 -22.82
CA ARG A 430 0.61 1.97 -21.63
C ARG A 430 -0.21 2.09 -20.35
N LEU A 431 -0.91 3.21 -20.16
CA LEU A 431 -1.75 3.42 -18.99
C LEU A 431 -2.94 2.45 -18.95
N GLU A 432 -3.48 2.07 -20.10
CA GLU A 432 -4.53 1.05 -20.19
C GLU A 432 -4.07 -0.33 -19.72
N GLU A 433 -2.83 -0.73 -20.04
CA GLU A 433 -2.27 -1.99 -19.53
C GLU A 433 -1.97 -1.92 -18.03
N GLU A 434 -1.48 -0.78 -17.53
CA GLU A 434 -1.25 -0.57 -16.08
C GLU A 434 -2.57 -0.62 -15.29
N VAL A 435 -3.64 0.00 -15.82
CA VAL A 435 -4.99 -0.09 -15.23
C VAL A 435 -5.51 -1.52 -15.23
N LYS A 436 -5.21 -2.31 -16.26
CA LYS A 436 -5.61 -3.71 -16.36
C LYS A 436 -4.86 -4.56 -15.32
N GLU A 437 -3.57 -4.35 -15.16
CA GLU A 437 -2.77 -5.02 -14.12
C GLU A 437 -3.28 -4.69 -12.71
N TYR A 438 -3.59 -3.43 -12.43
CA TYR A 438 -4.18 -3.04 -11.14
C TYR A 438 -5.57 -3.66 -10.92
N LYS A 439 -6.38 -3.82 -11.96
CA LYS A 439 -7.66 -4.54 -11.83
C LYS A 439 -7.44 -6.01 -11.49
N ASP A 440 -6.51 -6.67 -12.15
CA ASP A 440 -6.19 -8.08 -11.88
C ASP A 440 -5.68 -8.26 -10.44
N GLN A 441 -4.83 -7.34 -9.95
CA GLN A 441 -4.39 -7.33 -8.55
C GLN A 441 -5.54 -7.15 -7.56
N VAL A 442 -6.49 -6.25 -7.84
CA VAL A 442 -7.68 -6.07 -7.00
C VAL A 442 -8.53 -7.34 -6.98
N PHE A 443 -8.69 -8.03 -8.11
CA PHE A 443 -9.42 -9.30 -8.16
C PHE A 443 -8.78 -10.40 -7.30
N GLU A 444 -7.46 -10.51 -7.30
CA GLU A 444 -6.76 -11.47 -6.42
C GLU A 444 -6.91 -11.08 -4.95
N LEU A 445 -6.80 -9.79 -4.61
CA LEU A 445 -7.02 -9.32 -3.23
C LEU A 445 -8.45 -9.56 -2.74
N ASP A 446 -9.46 -9.37 -3.60
CA ASP A 446 -10.86 -9.65 -3.27
C ASP A 446 -11.06 -11.15 -2.99
N ARG A 447 -10.40 -12.02 -3.75
CA ARG A 447 -10.41 -13.46 -3.53
C ARG A 447 -9.75 -13.85 -2.21
N ASP A 448 -8.57 -13.31 -1.92
CA ASP A 448 -7.85 -13.54 -0.67
C ASP A 448 -8.67 -13.06 0.54
N LEU A 449 -9.37 -11.93 0.41
CA LEU A 449 -10.30 -11.42 1.43
C LEU A 449 -11.47 -12.38 1.65
N GLU A 450 -12.02 -12.96 0.58
CA GLU A 450 -13.11 -13.93 0.68
C GLU A 450 -12.65 -15.22 1.39
N ASP A 451 -11.47 -15.75 1.05
CA ASP A 451 -10.87 -16.90 1.74
C ASP A 451 -10.57 -16.60 3.22
N ALA A 452 -10.06 -15.41 3.53
CA ALA A 452 -9.83 -14.96 4.90
C ALA A 452 -11.13 -14.86 5.70
N ASN A 453 -12.20 -14.33 5.11
CA ASN A 453 -13.52 -14.26 5.75
C ASN A 453 -14.09 -15.65 6.03
N LEU A 454 -13.97 -16.59 5.09
CA LEU A 454 -14.37 -17.99 5.31
C LEU A 454 -13.59 -18.62 6.48
N SER A 455 -12.30 -18.31 6.61
CA SER A 455 -11.49 -18.75 7.76
C SER A 455 -11.99 -18.16 9.08
N VAL A 456 -12.31 -16.86 9.10
CA VAL A 456 -12.88 -16.18 10.27
C VAL A 456 -14.22 -16.78 10.67
N ASP A 457 -15.09 -17.08 9.71
CA ASP A 457 -16.39 -17.73 9.97
C ASP A 457 -16.20 -19.12 10.59
N ASN A 458 -15.27 -19.93 10.05
CA ASN A 458 -14.94 -21.23 10.60
C ASN A 458 -14.40 -21.13 12.04
N LEU A 459 -13.50 -20.18 12.30
CA LEU A 459 -12.99 -19.90 13.64
C LEU A 459 -14.10 -19.42 14.58
N GLY A 460 -15.06 -18.64 14.07
CA GLY A 460 -16.26 -18.21 14.80
C GLY A 460 -17.12 -19.39 15.24
N VAL A 461 -17.34 -20.36 14.34
CA VAL A 461 -18.05 -21.61 14.67
C VAL A 461 -17.29 -22.39 15.74
N SER A 462 -15.98 -22.64 15.54
CA SER A 462 -15.15 -23.34 16.52
C SER A 462 -15.15 -22.67 17.89
N LYS A 463 -15.08 -21.34 17.94
CA LYS A 463 -15.18 -20.56 19.17
C LYS A 463 -16.53 -20.80 19.86
N SER A 464 -17.65 -20.74 19.13
CA SER A 464 -18.97 -20.98 19.71
C SER A 464 -19.12 -22.39 20.28
N THR A 465 -18.55 -23.39 19.61
CA THR A 465 -18.53 -24.78 20.08
C THR A 465 -17.74 -24.89 21.39
N LEU A 466 -16.54 -24.31 21.44
CA LEU A 466 -15.72 -24.30 22.66
C LEU A 466 -16.39 -23.55 23.81
N GLU A 467 -17.08 -22.44 23.53
CA GLU A 467 -17.85 -21.72 24.55
C GLU A 467 -18.97 -22.59 25.13
N SER A 468 -19.68 -23.36 24.30
CA SER A 468 -20.69 -24.33 24.75
C SER A 468 -20.07 -25.44 25.61
N GLU A 469 -18.95 -26.01 25.19
CA GLU A 469 -18.24 -27.05 25.98
C GLU A 469 -17.78 -26.52 27.34
N VAL A 470 -17.26 -25.28 27.38
CA VAL A 470 -16.85 -24.63 28.63
C VAL A 470 -18.04 -24.43 29.57
N ASP A 471 -19.20 -24.04 29.04
CA ASP A 471 -20.39 -23.86 29.85
C ASP A 471 -20.96 -25.19 30.38
N GLU A 472 -20.93 -26.26 29.57
CA GLU A 472 -21.26 -27.62 30.03
C GLU A 472 -20.32 -28.07 31.15
N LEU A 473 -19.01 -27.89 30.98
CA LEU A 473 -18.02 -28.24 32.00
C LEU A 473 -18.20 -27.42 33.29
N LYS A 474 -18.60 -26.15 33.20
CA LYS A 474 -18.96 -25.35 34.38
C LYS A 474 -20.18 -25.94 35.10
N GLU A 475 -21.21 -26.36 34.37
CA GLU A 475 -22.37 -27.01 34.98
C GLU A 475 -21.99 -28.33 35.66
N GLU A 476 -21.16 -29.15 35.01
CA GLU A 476 -20.63 -30.38 35.61
C GLU A 476 -19.82 -30.11 36.87
N ARG A 477 -18.97 -29.08 36.85
CA ARG A 477 -18.20 -28.66 38.04
C ARG A 477 -19.13 -28.30 39.20
N VAL A 478 -20.23 -27.58 38.93
CA VAL A 478 -21.23 -27.23 39.94
C VAL A 478 -21.95 -28.48 40.46
N LYS A 479 -22.32 -29.43 39.58
CA LYS A 479 -22.92 -30.71 40.00
C LYS A 479 -21.98 -31.52 40.90
N LEU A 480 -20.70 -31.62 40.53
CA LEU A 480 -19.68 -32.30 41.33
C LEU A 480 -19.42 -31.60 42.66
N ALA A 481 -19.35 -30.27 42.68
CA ALA A 481 -19.19 -29.50 43.91
C ALA A 481 -20.33 -29.75 44.90
N ARG A 482 -21.59 -29.73 44.43
CA ARG A 482 -22.75 -30.09 45.27
C ARG A 482 -22.65 -31.52 45.80
N LYS A 483 -22.21 -32.48 44.97
CA LYS A 483 -22.04 -33.87 45.40
C LYS A 483 -20.97 -34.01 46.49
N ILE A 484 -19.88 -33.26 46.39
CA ILE A 484 -18.83 -33.22 47.42
C ILE A 484 -19.40 -32.63 48.72
N GLU A 485 -20.16 -31.54 48.63
CA GLU A 485 -20.81 -30.91 49.78
C GLU A 485 -21.78 -31.88 50.47
N THR A 486 -22.66 -32.56 49.73
CA THR A 486 -23.58 -33.56 50.30
C THR A 486 -22.85 -34.73 50.96
N MET A 487 -21.79 -35.26 50.32
CA MET A 487 -20.99 -36.33 50.93
C MET A 487 -20.24 -35.84 52.18
N GLY A 488 -19.83 -34.57 52.21
CA GLY A 488 -19.23 -33.92 53.36
C GLY A 488 -20.22 -33.77 54.52
N GLU A 489 -21.44 -33.33 54.23
CA GLU A 489 -22.55 -33.25 55.19
C GLU A 489 -22.90 -34.63 55.75
N GLU A 490 -23.09 -35.64 54.89
CA GLU A 490 -23.34 -37.03 55.31
C GLU A 490 -22.22 -37.60 56.18
N SER A 491 -20.96 -37.38 55.80
CA SER A 491 -19.81 -37.81 56.60
C SER A 491 -19.75 -37.09 57.95
N SER A 492 -20.04 -35.79 57.97
CA SER A 492 -20.07 -35.00 59.21
C SER A 492 -21.19 -35.44 60.15
N ALA A 493 -22.37 -35.75 59.60
CA ALA A 493 -23.52 -36.26 60.35
C ALA A 493 -23.23 -37.65 60.91
N SER A 494 -22.60 -38.53 60.12
CA SER A 494 -22.15 -39.86 60.57
C SER A 494 -21.11 -39.75 61.68
N LEU A 495 -20.15 -38.82 61.57
CA LEU A 495 -19.19 -38.51 62.63
C LEU A 495 -19.87 -38.01 63.91
N ALA A 496 -20.84 -37.11 63.80
CA ALA A 496 -21.60 -36.61 64.94
C ALA A 496 -22.39 -37.72 65.62
N ALA A 497 -23.11 -38.55 64.86
CA ALA A 497 -23.85 -39.69 65.38
C ALA A 497 -22.93 -40.73 66.06
N ASN A 498 -21.74 -40.97 65.50
CA ASN A 498 -20.76 -41.86 66.12
C ASN A 498 -20.16 -41.27 67.40
N LYS A 499 -19.91 -39.95 67.46
CA LYS A 499 -19.50 -39.27 68.70
C LYS A 499 -20.57 -39.37 69.79
N GLU A 500 -21.84 -39.21 69.44
CA GLU A 500 -22.95 -39.35 70.38
C GLU A 500 -23.06 -40.78 70.92
N LYS A 501 -22.93 -41.80 70.04
CA LYS A 501 -22.86 -43.21 70.47
C LYS A 501 -21.69 -43.47 71.40
N LEU A 502 -20.51 -42.93 71.09
CA LEU A 502 -19.33 -43.03 71.95
C LEU A 502 -19.58 -42.41 73.32
N ALA A 503 -20.13 -41.19 73.38
CA ALA A 503 -20.48 -40.55 74.65
C ALA A 503 -21.51 -41.36 75.46
N GLY A 504 -22.50 -41.98 74.79
CA GLY A 504 -23.45 -42.89 75.43
C GLY A 504 -22.77 -44.13 76.01
N LEU A 505 -21.88 -44.76 75.25
CA LEU A 505 -21.08 -45.91 75.73
C LEU A 505 -20.14 -45.52 76.88
N GLU A 506 -19.52 -44.35 76.83
CA GLU A 506 -18.69 -43.81 77.91
C GLU A 506 -19.52 -43.62 79.19
N SER A 507 -20.72 -43.06 79.09
CA SER A 507 -21.64 -42.93 80.23
C SER A 507 -22.09 -44.27 80.78
N GLU A 508 -22.35 -45.26 79.92
CA GLU A 508 -22.67 -46.63 80.35
C GLU A 508 -21.49 -47.29 81.06
N ILE A 509 -20.27 -47.12 80.55
CA ILE A 509 -19.04 -47.59 81.19
C ILE A 509 -18.85 -46.92 82.55
N GLU A 510 -19.03 -45.60 82.66
CA GLU A 510 -18.98 -44.88 83.95
C GLU A 510 -20.04 -45.42 84.93
N GLY A 511 -21.27 -45.63 84.47
CA GLY A 511 -22.33 -46.25 85.27
C GLY A 511 -21.93 -47.65 85.77
N LYS A 512 -21.36 -48.47 84.90
CA LYS A 512 -20.84 -49.80 85.24
C LYS A 512 -19.65 -49.74 86.20
N LEU A 513 -18.77 -48.74 86.08
CA LEU A 513 -17.67 -48.52 87.02
C LEU A 513 -18.20 -48.14 88.41
N VAL A 514 -19.25 -47.32 88.49
CA VAL A 514 -19.93 -47.00 89.76
C VAL A 514 -20.58 -48.25 90.37
N GLU A 515 -21.26 -49.09 89.58
CA GLU A 515 -21.79 -50.38 90.04
C GLU A 515 -20.67 -51.29 90.57
N ILE A 516 -19.56 -51.42 89.82
CA ILE A 516 -18.38 -52.18 90.25
C ILE A 516 -17.82 -51.63 91.56
N ALA A 517 -17.72 -50.31 91.71
CA ALA A 517 -17.26 -49.68 92.96
C ALA A 517 -18.21 -49.97 94.13
N HIS A 518 -19.53 -49.97 93.88
CA HIS A 518 -20.51 -50.37 94.88
C HIS A 518 -20.33 -51.83 95.29
N TYR A 519 -20.25 -52.76 94.34
CA TYR A 519 -19.99 -54.18 94.61
C TYR A 519 -18.65 -54.43 95.31
N GLN A 520 -17.59 -53.68 94.96
CA GLN A 520 -16.32 -53.71 95.68
C GLN A 520 -16.48 -53.26 97.13
N SER A 521 -17.25 -52.19 97.39
CA SER A 521 -17.56 -51.75 98.75
C SER A 521 -18.34 -52.81 99.54
N GLU A 522 -19.32 -53.47 98.91
CA GLU A 522 -20.07 -54.56 99.53
C GLU A 522 -19.16 -55.75 99.88
N LEU A 523 -18.26 -56.13 98.98
CA LEU A 523 -17.23 -57.15 99.23
C LEU A 523 -16.33 -56.76 100.42
N THR A 524 -15.90 -55.49 100.51
CA THR A 524 -15.10 -55.02 101.66
C THR A 524 -15.89 -55.04 102.98
N ASN A 525 -17.22 -54.89 102.94
CA ASN A 525 -18.08 -55.02 104.12
C ASN A 525 -18.37 -56.47 104.52
N ILE A 526 -18.36 -57.40 103.55
CA ILE A 526 -18.48 -58.84 103.78
C ILE A 526 -17.19 -59.39 104.40
N ASP A 527 -16.03 -58.89 104.03
CA ASP A 527 -14.72 -59.34 104.53
C ASP A 527 -14.60 -59.38 106.08
N PRO A 528 -14.98 -58.32 106.84
CA PRO A 528 -14.99 -58.37 108.29
C PRO A 528 -16.06 -59.33 108.85
N LEU A 529 -17.19 -59.55 108.15
CA LEU A 529 -18.18 -60.56 108.53
C LEU A 529 -17.63 -61.97 108.36
N VAL A 530 -16.95 -62.26 107.25
CA VAL A 530 -16.25 -63.54 107.01
C VAL A 530 -15.16 -63.74 108.06
N LYS A 531 -14.39 -62.69 108.40
CA LYS A 531 -13.37 -62.73 109.45
C LYS A 531 -13.98 -63.00 110.84
N ARG A 532 -15.12 -62.38 111.16
CA ARG A 532 -15.93 -62.65 112.37
C ARG A 532 -16.49 -64.06 112.39
N LEU A 533 -17.00 -64.57 111.27
CA LEU A 533 -17.48 -65.95 111.14
C LEU A 533 -16.34 -66.96 111.30
N ARG A 534 -15.19 -66.74 110.64
CA ARG A 534 -13.99 -67.57 110.82
C ARG A 534 -13.52 -67.59 112.27
N THR A 535 -13.52 -66.44 112.96
CA THR A 535 -13.18 -66.37 114.39
C THR A 535 -14.23 -67.03 115.28
N ALA A 536 -15.53 -66.89 114.97
CA ALA A 536 -16.62 -67.56 115.68
C ALA A 536 -16.59 -69.09 115.49
N ILE A 537 -16.30 -69.57 114.28
CA ILE A 537 -16.16 -71.01 113.98
C ILE A 537 -14.93 -71.56 114.69
N THR A 538 -13.78 -70.88 114.63
CA THR A 538 -12.56 -71.35 115.33
C THR A 538 -12.70 -71.32 116.84
N THR A 539 -13.36 -70.32 117.43
CA THR A 539 -13.67 -70.29 118.87
C THR A 539 -14.69 -71.35 119.26
N ARG A 540 -15.73 -71.59 118.45
CA ARG A 540 -16.72 -72.65 118.67
C ARG A 540 -16.13 -74.05 118.47
N ALA A 541 -15.22 -74.22 117.52
CA ALA A 541 -14.45 -75.45 117.34
C ALA A 541 -13.53 -75.67 118.55
N LYS A 542 -12.80 -74.64 119.01
CA LYS A 542 -11.98 -74.71 120.22
C LYS A 542 -12.81 -75.04 121.47
N SER A 543 -13.97 -74.42 121.66
CA SER A 543 -14.86 -74.69 122.81
C SER A 543 -15.53 -76.06 122.72
N LYS A 544 -15.87 -76.55 121.51
CA LYS A 544 -16.37 -77.90 121.28
C LYS A 544 -15.28 -78.95 121.54
N VAL A 545 -14.05 -78.71 121.09
CA VAL A 545 -12.88 -79.54 121.42
C VAL A 545 -12.62 -79.56 122.93
N GLN A 546 -12.72 -78.41 123.61
CA GLN A 546 -12.61 -78.34 125.08
C GLN A 546 -13.76 -79.08 125.78
N ARG A 547 -15.00 -78.97 125.31
CA ARG A 547 -16.15 -79.74 125.84
C ARG A 547 -15.99 -81.24 125.61
N ILE A 548 -15.44 -81.66 124.47
CA ILE A 548 -15.13 -83.06 124.18
C ILE A 548 -13.99 -83.54 125.11
N LYS A 549 -12.93 -82.74 125.31
CA LYS A 549 -11.87 -83.04 126.31
C LYS A 549 -12.43 -83.12 127.73
N ALA A 550 -13.33 -82.22 128.14
CA ALA A 550 -13.98 -82.26 129.45
C ALA A 550 -14.93 -83.45 129.60
N GLY A 551 -15.66 -83.81 128.53
CA GLY A 551 -16.51 -85.01 128.46
C GLY A 551 -15.73 -86.31 128.46
N ALA A 552 -14.51 -86.34 127.91
CA ALA A 552 -13.59 -87.46 128.00
C ALA A 552 -13.00 -87.58 129.42
N LYS A 553 -12.68 -86.46 130.08
CA LYS A 553 -12.18 -86.43 131.46
C LYS A 553 -13.22 -86.94 132.48
N ARG A 554 -14.51 -86.65 132.29
CA ARG A 554 -15.62 -87.18 133.14
C ARG A 554 -15.88 -88.67 132.92
N ARG A 555 -15.75 -89.17 131.69
CA ARG A 555 -15.91 -90.61 131.37
C ARG A 555 -14.72 -91.46 131.84
N GLY A 556 -13.50 -90.91 131.84
CA GLY A 556 -12.33 -91.56 132.46
C GLY A 556 -12.32 -91.58 133.99
N GLY A 557 -13.19 -90.78 134.64
CA GLY A 557 -13.38 -90.79 136.11
C GLY A 557 -14.36 -91.87 136.56
N GLY A 558 -15.55 -91.93 135.95
CA GLY A 558 -16.60 -92.88 136.34
C GLY A 558 -16.28 -94.36 136.07
N ILE A 559 -15.40 -94.66 135.11
CA ILE A 559 -14.94 -96.04 134.86
C ILE A 559 -13.97 -96.51 135.96
N ARG A 560 -13.14 -95.62 136.51
CA ARG A 560 -12.21 -95.95 137.62
C ARG A 560 -12.93 -96.19 138.95
N GLU A 561 -14.09 -95.59 139.16
CA GLU A 561 -14.92 -95.82 140.36
C GLU A 561 -15.73 -97.12 140.28
N ARG A 562 -16.26 -97.49 139.10
CA ARG A 562 -16.94 -98.78 138.89
C ARG A 562 -16.01 -99.99 139.01
N ILE A 563 -14.74 -99.87 138.62
CA ILE A 563 -13.75 -100.95 138.80
C ILE A 563 -13.39 -101.14 140.30
N ARG A 564 -13.52 -100.10 141.13
CA ARG A 564 -13.19 -100.15 142.56
C ARG A 564 -14.32 -100.74 143.43
N SER A 565 -15.58 -100.68 142.99
CA SER A 565 -16.72 -101.23 143.73
C SER A 565 -16.96 -102.73 143.51
N ILE A 566 -16.37 -103.34 142.47
CA ILE A 566 -16.51 -104.78 142.19
C ILE A 566 -15.46 -105.61 142.96
N ARG A 567 -14.37 -104.99 143.45
CA ARG A 567 -13.27 -105.70 144.13
C ARG A 567 -13.44 -105.91 145.65
N LYS A 568 -14.67 -105.78 146.18
CA LYS A 568 -14.98 -105.91 147.63
C LYS A 568 -16.25 -106.71 147.96
N LYS A 569 -16.71 -107.54 147.04
CA LYS A 569 -17.58 -108.71 147.26
C LYS A 569 -17.11 -109.79 146.31
#